data_AF-A0A2S0MCN4-F1
#
_entry.id   AF-A0A2S0MCN4-F1
#
_cell.length_a   1.000
_cell.length_b   1.000
_cell.length_c   1.000
_cell.angle_alpha   90.00
_cell.angle_beta   90.00
_cell.angle_gamma   90.00
#
_symmetry.space_group_name_H-M   'P 1'
#
loop_
_entity.id
_entity.type
_entity.pdbx_description
1 polymer ?
#
loop_
_entity_poly.entity_id
_entity_poly.type
_entity_poly.pdbx_seq_one_letter_code
_entity_poly.pdbx_strand_id
1 'polypeptide(L)' 'MAKLEQKTARLTVLIDPSKKRAFESLCAAQDVTPSQVVRKLIRDYLTQHGVQWSPGDHDPDDES' A
#
# COMPACT_ATOMS: atom_id res chain seq x y z
N MET A 1 9.32 19.62 -16.46
CA MET A 1 8.24 19.25 -15.53
C MET A 1 8.80 18.18 -14.61
N ALA A 2 8.97 18.52 -13.32
CA ALA A 2 9.77 17.75 -12.39
C ALA A 2 9.20 16.33 -12.20
N LYS A 3 10.09 15.35 -12.35
CA LYS A 3 9.85 13.93 -12.11
C LYS A 3 9.56 13.78 -10.62
N LEU A 4 8.32 13.48 -10.26
CA LEU A 4 8.00 13.04 -8.90
C LEU A 4 8.87 11.80 -8.65
N GLU A 5 9.95 11.93 -7.90
CA GLU A 5 10.67 10.78 -7.37
C GLU A 5 9.71 10.09 -6.42
N GLN A 6 8.85 9.24 -6.98
CA GLN A 6 7.97 8.39 -6.20
C GLN A 6 8.89 7.40 -5.50
N LYS A 7 9.32 7.74 -4.28
CA LYS A 7 10.03 6.83 -3.37
C LYS A 7 9.12 5.65 -3.09
N THR A 8 9.17 4.63 -3.95
CA THR A 8 8.37 3.42 -3.81
C THR A 8 9.07 2.46 -2.87
N ALA A 9 8.50 2.22 -1.68
CA ALA A 9 8.94 1.17 -0.77
C ALA A 9 8.27 -0.17 -1.10
N ARG A 10 8.98 -1.28 -0.88
CA ARG A 10 8.44 -2.64 -1.03
C ARG A 10 7.92 -3.16 0.32
N LEU A 11 6.63 -3.47 0.39
CA LEU A 11 6.02 -4.16 1.53
C LEU A 11 5.96 -5.66 1.26
N THR A 12 6.60 -6.49 2.09
CA THR A 12 6.52 -7.96 2.04
C THR A 12 5.75 -8.46 3.25
N VAL A 13 4.68 -9.22 3.02
CA VAL A 13 3.84 -9.78 4.09
C VAL A 13 3.76 -11.29 3.89
N LEU A 14 3.99 -12.05 4.95
CA LEU A 14 3.77 -13.50 4.97
C LEU A 14 2.29 -13.76 5.29
N ILE A 15 1.62 -14.49 4.41
CA ILE A 15 0.23 -14.91 4.59
C ILE A 15 0.10 -16.39 4.31
N ASP A 16 -0.91 -17.02 4.94
CA ASP A 16 -1.27 -18.40 4.67
C ASP A 16 -1.59 -18.63 3.17
N PRO A 17 -1.15 -19.75 2.56
CA PRO A 17 -1.36 -20.02 1.14
C PRO A 17 -2.84 -20.16 0.76
N SER A 18 -3.69 -20.66 1.65
CA SER A 18 -5.14 -20.78 1.41
C SER A 18 -5.79 -19.39 1.37
N LYS A 19 -5.42 -18.51 2.31
CA LYS A 19 -5.87 -17.11 2.31
C LYS A 19 -5.40 -16.36 1.07
N LYS A 20 -4.14 -16.55 0.66
CA LYS A 20 -3.60 -15.94 -0.57
C LYS A 20 -4.46 -16.30 -1.79
N ARG A 21 -4.74 -17.60 -1.99
CA ARG A 21 -5.57 -18.07 -3.11
C ARG A 21 -6.98 -17.48 -3.08
N ALA A 22 -7.62 -17.47 -1.91
CA ALA A 22 -8.95 -16.88 -1.77
C ALA A 22 -8.95 -15.38 -2.11
N PHE A 23 -7.92 -14.65 -1.66
CA PHE A 23 -7.76 -13.23 -1.96
C PHE A 23 -7.51 -12.98 -3.45
N GLU A 24 -6.63 -13.76 -4.09
CA GLU A 24 -6.35 -13.65 -5.52
C GLU A 24 -7.59 -13.93 -6.37
N SER A 25 -8.35 -14.99 -6.04
CA SER A 25 -9.61 -15.30 -6.75
C SER A 25 -10.66 -14.20 -6.59
N LEU A 26 -10.78 -13.62 -5.38
CA LEU A 26 -11.71 -12.52 -5.13
C LEU A 26 -11.31 -11.25 -5.88
N CYS A 27 -10.01 -10.96 -5.98
CA CYS A 27 -9.48 -9.84 -6.75
C CYS A 27 -9.75 -10.04 -8.25
N ALA A 28 -9.49 -11.24 -8.77
CA ALA A 28 -9.76 -11.59 -10.16
C ALA A 28 -11.24 -11.48 -10.54
N ALA A 29 -12.14 -11.87 -9.64
CA ALA A 29 -13.59 -11.74 -9.85
C ALA A 29 -14.08 -10.27 -9.95
N GLN A 30 -13.29 -9.33 -9.43
CA GLN A 30 -13.60 -7.89 -9.41
C GLN A 30 -12.75 -7.09 -10.41
N ASP A 31 -11.98 -7.76 -11.27
CA ASP A 31 -11.06 -7.13 -12.23
C ASP A 31 -10.02 -6.20 -11.58
N VAL A 32 -9.61 -6.52 -10.34
CA VAL A 32 -8.59 -5.77 -9.60
C VAL A 32 -7.39 -6.63 -9.28
N THR A 33 -6.22 -6.00 -9.11
CA THR A 33 -5.02 -6.70 -8.66
C THR A 33 -4.92 -6.70 -7.12
N PRO A 34 -4.36 -7.76 -6.51
CA PRO A 34 -4.10 -7.81 -5.07
C PRO A 34 -3.40 -6.56 -4.53
N SER A 35 -2.41 -6.06 -5.26
CA SER A 35 -1.64 -4.87 -4.90
C SER A 35 -2.48 -3.59 -4.85
N GLN A 36 -3.47 -3.44 -5.73
CA GLN A 36 -4.38 -2.28 -5.70
C GLN A 36 -5.28 -2.32 -4.46
N VAL A 37 -5.80 -3.50 -4.12
CA VAL A 37 -6.63 -3.70 -2.94
C VAL A 37 -5.83 -3.43 -1.66
N VAL A 38 -4.62 -3.99 -1.54
CA VAL A 38 -3.74 -3.75 -0.39
C VAL A 38 -3.39 -2.27 -0.23
N ARG A 39 -3.08 -1.56 -1.31
CA ARG A 39 -2.81 -0.11 -1.25
C ARG A 39 -4.02 0.68 -0.77
N LYS A 40 -5.23 0.32 -1.22
CA LYS A 40 -6.46 0.95 -0.76
C LYS A 40 -6.68 0.68 0.73
N LEU A 41 -6.53 -0.58 1.14
CA LEU A 41 -6.66 -0.99 2.55
C LEU A 41 -5.69 -0.21 3.46
N ILE A 42 -4.43 -0.04 3.05
CA ILE A 42 -3.46 0.76 3.82
C ILE A 42 -3.94 2.20 3.97
N ARG A 43 -4.40 2.84 2.88
CA ARG A 43 -4.87 4.23 2.91
C ARG A 43 -6.11 4.39 3.78
N ASP A 44 -7.09 3.51 3.62
CA ASP A 44 -8.31 3.49 4.43
C ASP A 44 -7.98 3.28 5.91
N TYR A 45 -7.05 2.38 6.22
CA TYR A 45 -6.61 2.12 7.59
C TYR A 45 -5.93 3.34 8.22
N LEU A 46 -5.00 3.99 7.52
CA LEU A 46 -4.37 5.23 8.00
C LEU A 46 -5.41 6.33 8.24
N THR A 47 -6.37 6.48 7.33
CA THR A 47 -7.45 7.46 7.44
C THR A 47 -8.34 7.19 8.65
N GLN A 48 -8.71 5.93 8.89
CA GLN A 48 -9.51 5.51 10.05
C GLN A 48 -8.81 5.79 11.38
N HIS A 49 -7.48 5.70 11.40
CA HIS A 49 -6.67 6.01 12.58
C HIS A 49 -6.22 7.48 12.66
N GLY A 50 -6.68 8.35 11.76
CA GLY A 50 -6.35 9.78 11.77
C GLY A 50 -4.90 10.09 11.41
N VAL A 51 -4.17 9.15 10.81
CA VAL A 51 -2.78 9.36 10.38
C VAL A 51 -2.79 10.10 9.05
N GLN A 52 -2.29 11.34 9.06
CA GLN A 52 -2.07 12.10 7.83
C GLN A 52 -0.78 11.62 7.18
N TRP A 53 -0.87 11.23 5.91
CA TRP A 53 0.28 10.82 5.10
C TRP A 53 0.27 11.56 3.77
N SER A 54 1.37 12.24 3.46
CA SER A 54 1.58 12.95 2.20
C SER A 54 2.59 12.19 1.34
N PRO A 55 2.26 11.81 0.08
CA PRO A 55 3.20 11.16 -0.82
C PRO A 55 4.33 12.13 -1.17
N GLY A 56 5.51 11.90 -0.59
CA GLY A 56 6.70 12.76 -0.77
C GLY A 56 7.10 13.59 0.45
N ASP A 57 6.41 13.45 1.59
CA ASP A 57 6.83 14.10 2.83
C ASP A 57 8.12 13.47 3.33
N HIS A 58 9.12 14.33 3.46
CA HIS A 58 10.44 14.10 3.98
C HIS A 58 10.38 13.38 5.33
N ASP A 59 11.15 12.31 5.47
CA ASP A 59 11.48 11.74 6.77
C ASP A 59 12.18 12.87 7.55
N PRO A 60 11.65 13.36 8.68
CA PRO A 60 12.31 14.41 9.46
C PRO A 60 13.62 13.92 10.12
N ASP A 61 13.99 12.64 9.94
CA ASP A 61 15.24 12.03 10.41
C ASP A 61 16.36 11.99 9.33
N ASP A 62 16.28 12.81 8.27
CA ASP A 62 17.41 13.10 7.36
C ASP A 62 18.07 14.47 7.71
N GLU A 63 18.19 14.78 9.01
CA GLU A 63 19.15 15.78 9.50
C GLU A 63 19.74 15.33 10.84
N SER A 64 20.89 14.64 10.78
CA SER A 64 21.90 14.54 11.84
C SER A 64 23.26 14.19 11.25
#